data_AF-A0A1F5MJP4-F1
#
_entry.id   AF-A0A1F5MJP4-F1
#
_cell.length_a   1.000
_cell.length_b   1.000
_cell.length_c   1.000
_cell.angle_alpha   90.00
_cell.angle_beta   90.00
_cell.angle_gamma   90.00
#
_symmetry.space_group_name_H-M   'P 1'
#
loop_
_entity.id
_entity.type
_entity.pdbx_description
1 polymer ?
#
loop_
_entity_poly.entity_id
_entity_poly.type
_entity_poly.pdbx_seq_one_letter_code
_entity_poly.pdbx_strand_id
1 'polypeptide(L)'
;MVTSKKGRELHSKAEVAKESGQFQQALEYCDQATIAYSEDGDLLGLAEIQSSRFATFKHLYQATKKPEFLVLAKHAVLSSVEVAKMSGVSESLAIPYHNLGKYYSEAGEYKEAAKAFKMAVEYIKSSPPERHNRPAVIADFVGHQFAAEYLTGDKSAIGQAEEALRDLEESVELSRYNKDVWLSGAHLRLAKMLKSDNPEKAKLHLMEAKKIIDSNSDLVLRKQQLLEIESEFDLV
;
A
#
# COMPACT_ATOMS: atom_id res chain seq x y z
N MET A 1 16.09 19.41 -7.76
CA MET A 1 16.45 18.04 -7.38
C MET A 1 17.12 17.37 -8.55
N VAL A 2 18.15 16.55 -8.31
CA VAL A 2 18.74 15.72 -9.38
C VAL A 2 17.72 14.65 -9.75
N THR A 3 17.59 14.33 -11.04
CA THR A 3 16.69 13.28 -11.52
C THR A 3 17.49 12.33 -12.40
N SER A 4 17.62 11.07 -11.98
CA SER A 4 18.36 10.05 -12.73
C SER A 4 17.52 9.56 -13.91
N LYS A 5 17.87 9.93 -15.16
CA LYS A 5 17.15 9.42 -16.34
C LYS A 5 17.21 7.88 -16.41
N LYS A 6 18.41 7.31 -16.23
CA LYS A 6 18.63 5.87 -16.27
C LYS A 6 17.90 5.15 -15.14
N GLY A 7 17.96 5.69 -13.92
CA GLY A 7 17.22 5.18 -12.77
C GLY A 7 15.72 5.14 -13.03
N ARG A 8 15.13 6.21 -13.59
CA ARG A 8 13.69 6.27 -13.91
C ARG A 8 13.27 5.26 -14.98
N GLU A 9 14.10 5.05 -16.01
CA GLU A 9 13.85 4.02 -17.03
C GLU A 9 13.86 2.61 -16.42
N LEU A 10 14.84 2.30 -15.57
CA LEU A 10 14.95 1.01 -14.90
C LEU A 10 13.82 0.80 -13.88
N HIS A 11 13.48 1.83 -13.13
CA HIS A 11 12.36 1.83 -12.19
C HIS A 11 11.04 1.55 -12.93
N SER A 12 10.79 2.19 -14.07
CA SER A 12 9.61 1.90 -14.88
C SER A 12 9.55 0.43 -15.31
N LYS A 13 10.68 -0.17 -15.70
CA LYS A 13 10.76 -1.60 -16.02
C LYS A 13 10.49 -2.48 -14.80
N ALA A 14 10.97 -2.10 -13.61
CA ALA A 14 10.69 -2.80 -12.37
C ALA A 14 9.19 -2.82 -12.05
N GLU A 15 8.51 -1.67 -12.18
CA GLU A 15 7.07 -1.58 -11.97
C GLU A 15 6.29 -2.45 -12.97
N VAL A 16 6.61 -2.38 -14.26
CA VAL A 16 5.94 -3.21 -15.28
C VAL A 16 6.15 -4.71 -15.01
N ALA A 17 7.38 -5.12 -14.67
CA ALA A 17 7.67 -6.52 -14.35
C ALA A 17 6.91 -6.99 -13.10
N LYS A 18 6.85 -6.16 -12.04
CA LYS A 18 6.10 -6.46 -10.81
C LYS A 18 4.60 -6.60 -11.10
N GLU A 19 4.00 -5.66 -11.81
CA GLU A 19 2.56 -5.71 -12.16
C GLU A 19 2.25 -6.91 -13.09
N SER A 20 3.22 -7.37 -13.88
CA SER A 20 3.11 -8.57 -14.71
C SER A 20 3.39 -9.88 -13.96
N GLY A 21 3.62 -9.83 -12.64
CA GLY A 21 3.95 -10.99 -11.80
C GLY A 21 5.37 -11.56 -12.03
N GLN A 22 6.21 -10.87 -12.81
CA GLN A 22 7.60 -11.24 -13.09
C GLN A 22 8.51 -10.76 -11.95
N PHE A 23 8.27 -11.26 -10.74
CA PHE A 23 8.90 -10.73 -9.52
C PHE A 23 10.43 -10.83 -9.50
N GLN A 24 11.01 -11.91 -10.08
CA GLN A 24 12.46 -12.02 -10.21
C GLN A 24 13.03 -10.86 -11.05
N GLN A 25 12.47 -10.63 -12.24
CA GLN A 25 12.92 -9.56 -13.12
C GLN A 25 12.67 -8.17 -12.52
N ALA A 26 11.58 -8.00 -11.78
CA ALA A 26 11.32 -6.76 -11.04
C ALA A 26 12.43 -6.46 -10.02
N LEU A 27 12.91 -7.47 -9.27
CA LEU A 27 14.02 -7.32 -8.32
C LEU A 27 15.35 -7.01 -9.03
N GLU A 28 15.63 -7.65 -10.16
CA GLU A 28 16.83 -7.35 -10.97
C GLU A 28 16.84 -5.89 -11.44
N TYR A 29 15.69 -5.37 -11.90
CA TYR A 29 15.57 -3.96 -12.25
C TYR A 29 15.64 -3.03 -11.04
N CYS A 30 15.12 -3.45 -9.88
CA CYS A 30 15.28 -2.70 -8.64
C CYS A 30 16.76 -2.53 -8.26
N ASP A 31 17.58 -3.58 -8.39
CA ASP A 31 19.03 -3.51 -8.13
C ASP A 31 19.73 -2.56 -9.10
N GLN A 32 19.45 -2.67 -10.40
CA GLN A 32 20.03 -1.78 -11.41
C GLN A 32 19.63 -0.32 -11.18
N ALA A 33 18.35 -0.05 -10.87
CA ALA A 33 17.87 1.30 -10.58
C ALA A 33 18.47 1.86 -9.29
N THR A 34 18.64 1.02 -8.26
CA THR A 34 19.31 1.40 -6.99
C THR A 34 20.70 1.95 -7.26
N ILE A 35 21.51 1.25 -8.07
CA ILE A 35 22.86 1.69 -8.43
C ILE A 35 22.80 3.02 -9.21
N ALA A 36 21.96 3.11 -10.24
CA ALA A 36 21.85 4.32 -11.06
C ALA A 36 21.41 5.56 -10.24
N TYR A 37 20.42 5.40 -9.35
CA TYR A 37 20.00 6.50 -8.47
C TYR A 37 21.10 6.92 -7.48
N SER A 38 21.88 5.95 -6.97
CA SER A 38 23.01 6.24 -6.08
C SER A 38 24.13 6.97 -6.80
N GLU A 39 24.49 6.56 -8.02
CA GLU A 39 25.53 7.20 -8.84
C GLU A 39 25.16 8.65 -9.20
N ASP A 40 23.88 8.88 -9.52
CA ASP A 40 23.37 10.20 -9.87
C ASP A 40 23.01 11.07 -8.65
N GLY A 41 23.05 10.53 -7.43
CA GLY A 41 22.66 11.24 -6.20
C GLY A 41 21.16 11.59 -6.12
N ASP A 42 20.29 10.89 -6.85
CA ASP A 42 18.82 11.06 -6.80
C ASP A 42 18.25 10.22 -5.64
N LEU A 43 18.35 10.78 -4.42
CA LEU A 43 17.88 10.14 -3.19
C LEU A 43 16.37 9.90 -3.17
N LEU A 44 15.58 10.75 -3.84
CA LEU A 44 14.13 10.55 -3.96
C LEU A 44 13.84 9.28 -4.76
N GLY A 45 14.43 9.14 -5.95
CA GLY A 45 14.30 7.93 -6.76
C GLY A 45 14.84 6.69 -6.05
N LEU A 46 15.93 6.83 -5.31
CA LEU A 46 16.49 5.76 -4.49
C LEU A 46 15.51 5.30 -3.39
N ALA A 47 14.84 6.22 -2.70
CA ALA A 47 13.83 5.87 -1.71
C ALA A 47 12.62 5.16 -2.35
N GLU A 48 12.15 5.65 -3.49
CA GLU A 48 11.00 5.09 -4.20
C GLU A 48 11.28 3.68 -4.72
N ILE A 49 12.47 3.39 -5.26
CA ILE A 49 12.78 2.03 -5.76
C ILE A 49 12.86 1.01 -4.61
N GLN A 50 13.28 1.42 -3.40
CA GLN A 50 13.19 0.53 -2.24
C GLN A 50 11.72 0.25 -1.85
N SER A 51 10.81 1.19 -2.06
CA SER A 51 9.37 0.96 -1.92
C SER A 51 8.84 -0.06 -2.95
N SER A 52 9.33 -0.01 -4.20
CA SER A 52 9.02 -1.02 -5.23
C SER A 52 9.57 -2.40 -4.87
N ARG A 53 10.78 -2.46 -4.32
CA ARG A 53 11.39 -3.70 -3.80
C ARG A 53 10.56 -4.28 -2.65
N PHE A 54 10.13 -3.45 -1.71
CA PHE A 54 9.21 -3.84 -0.64
C PHE A 54 7.91 -4.44 -1.19
N ALA A 55 7.26 -3.76 -2.14
CA ALA A 55 6.01 -4.24 -2.73
C ALA A 55 6.21 -5.60 -3.42
N THR A 56 7.33 -5.78 -4.11
CA THR A 56 7.68 -7.05 -4.77
C THR A 56 7.87 -8.18 -3.77
N PHE A 57 8.61 -7.98 -2.68
CA PHE A 57 8.75 -8.99 -1.63
C PHE A 57 7.44 -9.27 -0.89
N LYS A 58 6.62 -8.24 -0.64
CA LYS A 58 5.30 -8.41 -0.06
C LYS A 58 4.41 -9.29 -0.94
N HIS A 59 4.40 -9.09 -2.26
CA HIS A 59 3.63 -9.95 -3.18
C HIS A 59 4.14 -11.40 -3.17
N LEU A 60 5.47 -11.60 -3.15
CA LEU A 60 6.07 -12.93 -3.01
C LEU A 60 5.67 -13.61 -1.69
N TYR A 61 5.67 -12.87 -0.59
CA TYR A 61 5.17 -13.35 0.70
C TYR A 61 3.69 -13.73 0.60
N GLN A 62 2.83 -12.86 0.06
CA GLN A 62 1.40 -13.14 -0.08
C GLN A 62 1.12 -14.39 -0.92
N ALA A 63 1.87 -14.59 -2.00
CA ALA A 63 1.71 -15.73 -2.91
C ALA A 63 2.27 -17.05 -2.36
N THR A 64 3.32 -17.01 -1.53
CA THR A 64 4.05 -18.22 -1.11
C THR A 64 3.95 -18.54 0.38
N LYS A 65 3.55 -17.56 1.19
CA LYS A 65 3.56 -17.57 2.66
C LYS A 65 4.91 -17.94 3.28
N LYS A 66 6.00 -17.74 2.53
CA LYS A 66 7.38 -17.99 3.00
C LYS A 66 7.88 -16.82 3.85
N PRO A 67 8.22 -17.03 5.14
CA PRO A 67 8.55 -15.95 6.08
C PRO A 67 9.79 -15.14 5.68
N GLU A 68 10.71 -15.73 4.93
CA GLU A 68 11.93 -15.06 4.44
C GLU A 68 11.59 -13.84 3.57
N PHE A 69 10.52 -13.91 2.76
CA PHE A 69 10.08 -12.77 1.97
C PHE A 69 9.51 -11.64 2.82
N LEU A 70 8.86 -11.95 3.96
CA LEU A 70 8.40 -10.92 4.89
C LEU A 70 9.58 -10.22 5.57
N VAL A 71 10.63 -10.96 5.93
CA VAL A 71 11.88 -10.40 6.46
C VAL A 71 12.54 -9.47 5.42
N LEU A 72 12.63 -9.90 4.16
CA LEU A 72 13.18 -9.06 3.09
C LEU A 72 12.32 -7.81 2.83
N ALA A 73 11.00 -7.93 2.87
CA ALA A 73 10.08 -6.81 2.77
C ALA A 73 10.31 -5.78 3.89
N LYS A 74 10.53 -6.23 5.14
CA LYS A 74 10.86 -5.36 6.28
C LYS A 74 12.08 -4.49 5.99
N HIS A 75 13.18 -5.11 5.57
CA HIS A 75 14.43 -4.39 5.34
C HIS A 75 14.33 -3.44 4.13
N ALA A 76 13.63 -3.86 3.07
CA ALA A 76 13.36 -2.98 1.92
C ALA A 76 12.58 -1.72 2.34
N VAL A 77 11.50 -1.87 3.14
CA VAL A 77 10.69 -0.71 3.55
C VAL A 77 11.41 0.19 4.57
N LEU A 78 12.20 -0.38 5.49
CA LEU A 78 13.04 0.41 6.40
C LEU A 78 14.07 1.24 5.63
N SER A 79 14.73 0.62 4.65
CA SER A 79 15.69 1.34 3.80
C SER A 79 15.02 2.47 2.99
N SER A 80 13.80 2.27 2.49
CA SER A 80 13.01 3.32 1.84
C SER A 80 12.78 4.53 2.76
N VAL A 81 12.40 4.28 4.02
CA VAL A 81 12.19 5.36 5.02
C VAL A 81 13.50 6.07 5.37
N GLU A 82 14.58 5.32 5.58
CA GLU A 82 15.89 5.89 5.94
C GLU A 82 16.47 6.75 4.81
N VAL A 83 16.43 6.26 3.57
CA VAL A 83 16.88 7.03 2.40
C VAL A 83 16.01 8.27 2.17
N ALA A 84 14.69 8.17 2.33
CA ALA A 84 13.80 9.32 2.24
C ALA A 84 14.17 10.40 3.29
N LYS A 85 14.48 10.01 4.53
CA LYS A 85 14.98 10.93 5.56
C LYS A 85 16.31 11.58 5.16
N MET A 86 17.23 10.82 4.58
CA MET A 86 18.52 11.34 4.11
C MET A 86 18.36 12.40 3.02
N SER A 87 17.29 12.35 2.23
CA SER A 87 17.03 13.34 1.19
C SER A 87 16.76 14.75 1.75
N GLY A 88 16.31 14.86 3.00
CA GLY A 88 15.86 16.11 3.60
C GLY A 88 14.57 16.70 3.00
N VAL A 89 13.92 15.97 2.08
CA VAL A 89 12.68 16.38 1.39
C VAL A 89 11.49 15.74 2.09
N SER A 90 10.68 16.53 2.80
CA SER A 90 9.53 16.03 3.57
C SER A 90 8.49 15.31 2.71
N GLU A 91 8.28 15.77 1.47
CA GLU A 91 7.36 15.19 0.50
C GLU A 91 7.72 13.74 0.13
N SER A 92 8.98 13.33 0.34
CA SER A 92 9.44 11.97 0.07
C SER A 92 9.03 10.97 1.15
N LEU A 93 8.52 11.41 2.31
CA LEU A 93 8.32 10.57 3.49
C LEU A 93 6.94 9.91 3.55
N ALA A 94 5.91 10.51 2.93
CA ALA A 94 4.53 10.02 3.04
C ALA A 94 4.39 8.55 2.56
N ILE A 95 4.90 8.24 1.36
CA ILE A 95 4.78 6.91 0.77
C ILE A 95 5.60 5.85 1.53
N PRO A 96 6.90 6.07 1.87
CA PRO A 96 7.66 5.12 2.67
C PRO A 96 7.01 4.79 4.02
N TYR A 97 6.50 5.79 4.75
CA TYR A 97 5.80 5.54 6.01
C TYR A 97 4.49 4.78 5.81
N HIS A 98 3.76 5.06 4.74
CA HIS A 98 2.55 4.31 4.42
C HIS A 98 2.85 2.85 4.11
N ASN A 99 3.91 2.59 3.34
CA ASN A 99 4.39 1.24 3.06
C ASN A 99 4.89 0.54 4.34
N LEU A 100 5.53 1.27 5.26
CA LEU A 100 5.93 0.73 6.56
C LEU A 100 4.71 0.30 7.39
N GLY A 101 3.63 1.10 7.36
CA GLY A 101 2.36 0.72 7.98
C GLY A 101 1.74 -0.52 7.34
N LYS A 102 1.82 -0.65 6.01
CA LYS A 102 1.38 -1.85 5.28
C LYS A 102 2.19 -3.08 5.67
N TYR A 103 3.51 -2.95 5.85
CA TYR A 103 4.37 -4.03 6.34
C TYR A 103 3.91 -4.48 7.74
N TYR A 104 3.81 -3.57 8.70
CA TYR A 104 3.43 -3.91 10.07
C TYR A 104 2.02 -4.51 10.15
N SER A 105 1.09 -4.04 9.34
CA SER A 105 -0.26 -4.62 9.25
C SER A 105 -0.22 -6.07 8.75
N GLU A 106 0.60 -6.35 7.74
CA GLU A 106 0.80 -7.70 7.20
C GLU A 106 1.48 -8.63 8.22
N ALA A 107 2.35 -8.08 9.08
CA ALA A 107 2.99 -8.79 10.18
C ALA A 107 2.10 -8.95 11.43
N GLY A 108 0.89 -8.36 11.46
CA GLY A 108 0.00 -8.35 12.63
C GLY A 108 0.43 -7.39 13.75
N GLU A 109 1.43 -6.53 13.50
CA GLU A 109 1.96 -5.54 14.45
C GLU A 109 1.14 -4.23 14.36
N TYR A 110 -0.12 -4.26 14.77
CA TYR A 110 -1.06 -3.16 14.50
C TYR A 110 -0.72 -1.83 15.21
N LYS A 111 -0.04 -1.87 16.37
CA LYS A 111 0.37 -0.63 17.08
C LYS A 111 1.44 0.13 16.27
N GLU A 112 2.37 -0.60 15.69
CA GLU A 112 3.44 -0.12 14.84
C GLU A 112 2.89 0.33 13.49
N ALA A 113 1.91 -0.41 12.95
CA ALA A 113 1.17 -0.03 11.77
C ALA A 113 0.45 1.32 11.94
N ALA A 114 -0.31 1.48 13.03
CA ALA A 114 -1.03 2.71 13.33
C ALA A 114 -0.09 3.92 13.44
N LYS A 115 1.06 3.77 14.13
CA LYS A 115 2.08 4.81 14.23
C LYS A 115 2.63 5.19 12.84
N ALA A 116 2.98 4.21 12.02
CA ALA A 116 3.55 4.46 10.69
C ALA A 116 2.53 5.11 9.74
N PHE A 117 1.27 4.64 9.75
CA PHE A 117 0.20 5.26 8.96
C PHE A 117 -0.12 6.68 9.41
N LYS A 118 -0.11 6.95 10.72
CA LYS A 118 -0.29 8.30 11.25
C LYS A 118 0.79 9.25 10.75
N MET A 119 2.06 8.84 10.77
CA MET A 119 3.15 9.62 10.17
C MET A 119 2.91 9.85 8.66
N ALA A 120 2.47 8.82 7.94
CA ALA A 120 2.18 8.94 6.52
C ALA A 120 1.06 9.96 6.22
N VAL A 121 -0.01 9.95 7.03
CA VAL A 121 -1.12 10.90 6.93
C VAL A 121 -0.68 12.31 7.29
N GLU A 122 0.20 12.47 8.27
CA GLU A 122 0.78 13.78 8.62
C GLU A 122 1.60 14.36 7.47
N TYR A 123 2.50 13.57 6.87
CA TYR A 123 3.31 14.01 5.74
C TYR A 123 2.48 14.27 4.47
N ILE A 124 1.51 13.41 4.12
CA ILE A 124 0.71 13.62 2.90
C ILE A 124 -0.13 14.90 2.99
N LYS A 125 -0.56 15.30 4.20
CA LYS A 125 -1.34 16.52 4.43
C LYS A 125 -0.47 17.79 4.57
N SER A 126 0.68 17.68 5.21
CA SER A 126 1.57 18.84 5.47
C SER A 126 2.60 19.09 4.36
N SER A 127 2.97 18.06 3.61
CA SER A 127 3.97 18.11 2.53
C SER A 127 3.51 17.20 1.38
N PRO A 128 2.40 17.54 0.73
CA PRO A 128 1.81 16.70 -0.30
C PRO A 128 2.78 16.51 -1.49
N PRO A 129 3.09 15.26 -1.90
CA PRO A 129 3.87 15.00 -3.09
C PRO A 129 3.12 15.49 -4.32
N GLU A 130 3.79 16.19 -5.24
CA GLU A 130 3.19 16.77 -6.44
C GLU A 130 2.33 15.76 -7.25
N ARG A 131 2.79 14.51 -7.32
CA ARG A 131 2.12 13.43 -8.08
C ARG A 131 1.07 12.63 -7.29
N HIS A 132 1.06 12.76 -5.97
CA HIS A 132 0.24 11.93 -5.07
C HIS A 132 -0.70 12.75 -4.16
N ASN A 133 -0.87 14.03 -4.45
CA ASN A 133 -1.79 14.91 -3.75
C ASN A 133 -3.21 14.88 -4.33
N ARG A 134 -3.81 13.69 -4.39
CA ARG A 134 -5.21 13.54 -4.84
C ARG A 134 -6.10 13.19 -3.65
N PRO A 135 -7.33 13.72 -3.57
CA PRO A 135 -8.24 13.45 -2.44
C PRO A 135 -8.38 11.96 -2.12
N ALA A 136 -8.47 11.15 -3.17
CA ALA A 136 -8.55 9.71 -3.08
C ALA A 136 -7.31 9.04 -2.43
N VAL A 137 -6.10 9.58 -2.64
CA VAL A 137 -4.85 9.06 -2.04
C VAL A 137 -4.88 9.34 -0.54
N ILE A 138 -5.25 10.57 -0.18
CA ILE A 138 -5.37 10.99 1.21
C ILE A 138 -6.44 10.13 1.91
N ALA A 139 -7.58 9.91 1.27
CA ALA A 139 -8.64 9.03 1.77
C ALA A 139 -8.14 7.60 1.99
N ASP A 140 -7.39 7.01 1.05
CA ASP A 140 -6.82 5.67 1.25
C ASP A 140 -5.80 5.63 2.40
N PHE A 141 -4.95 6.65 2.55
CA PHE A 141 -3.99 6.75 3.65
C PHE A 141 -4.69 6.84 5.00
N VAL A 142 -5.71 7.68 5.10
CA VAL A 142 -6.53 7.87 6.31
C VAL A 142 -7.28 6.57 6.65
N GLY A 143 -7.85 5.90 5.64
CA GLY A 143 -8.55 4.63 5.84
C GLY A 143 -7.63 3.51 6.34
N HIS A 144 -6.36 3.48 5.92
CA HIS A 144 -5.37 2.56 6.48
C HIS A 144 -5.00 2.89 7.93
N GLN A 145 -4.81 4.18 8.26
CA GLN A 145 -4.52 4.62 9.62
C GLN A 145 -5.62 4.18 10.58
N PHE A 146 -6.87 4.56 10.32
CA PHE A 146 -7.96 4.29 11.26
C PHE A 146 -8.33 2.81 11.32
N ALA A 147 -8.14 2.05 10.24
CA ALA A 147 -8.28 0.60 10.30
C ALA A 147 -7.22 -0.05 11.21
N ALA A 148 -5.97 0.41 11.15
CA ALA A 148 -4.93 -0.07 12.05
C ALA A 148 -5.20 0.33 13.50
N GLU A 149 -5.62 1.57 13.76
CA GLU A 149 -6.00 2.05 15.10
C GLU A 149 -7.15 1.21 15.68
N TYR A 150 -8.18 0.91 14.89
CA TYR A 150 -9.27 0.03 15.30
C TYR A 150 -8.80 -1.37 15.73
N LEU A 151 -7.85 -1.94 14.98
CA LEU A 151 -7.24 -3.24 15.27
C LEU A 151 -6.32 -3.21 16.51
N THR A 152 -5.90 -2.03 16.98
CA THR A 152 -5.24 -1.91 18.30
C THR A 152 -6.21 -1.95 19.48
N GLY A 153 -7.52 -1.91 19.21
CA GLY A 153 -8.59 -1.86 20.23
C GLY A 153 -9.33 -0.53 20.30
N ASP A 154 -8.91 0.50 19.56
CA ASP A 154 -9.62 1.79 19.51
C ASP A 154 -10.87 1.71 18.62
N LYS A 155 -11.97 1.22 19.21
CA LYS A 155 -13.24 1.05 18.50
C LYS A 155 -13.86 2.37 18.04
N SER A 156 -13.40 3.52 18.54
CA SER A 156 -13.89 4.82 18.09
C SER A 156 -13.44 5.15 16.66
N ALA A 157 -12.36 4.54 16.18
CA ALA A 157 -11.78 4.76 14.85
C ALA A 157 -12.67 4.28 13.68
N ILE A 158 -13.74 3.51 13.95
CA ILE A 158 -14.63 3.01 12.91
C ILE A 158 -15.27 4.15 12.09
N GLY A 159 -15.67 5.24 12.74
CA GLY A 159 -16.35 6.35 12.08
C GLY A 159 -15.47 7.01 11.02
N GLN A 160 -14.20 7.24 11.36
CA GLN A 160 -13.21 7.84 10.47
C GLN A 160 -12.75 6.87 9.38
N ALA A 161 -12.68 5.57 9.67
CA ALA A 161 -12.39 4.56 8.64
C ALA A 161 -13.50 4.50 7.58
N GLU A 162 -14.77 4.65 7.98
CA GLU A 162 -15.92 4.72 7.06
C GLU A 162 -16.02 6.07 6.34
N GLU A 163 -15.68 7.17 7.02
CA GLU A 163 -15.58 8.49 6.40
C GLU A 163 -14.53 8.49 5.29
N ALA A 164 -13.36 7.90 5.54
CA ALA A 164 -12.33 7.74 4.53
C ALA A 164 -12.80 6.91 3.32
N LEU A 165 -13.67 5.91 3.52
CA LEU A 165 -14.29 5.20 2.40
C LEU A 165 -15.24 6.12 1.62
N ARG A 166 -16.07 6.92 2.29
CA ARG A 166 -16.98 7.88 1.63
C ARG A 166 -16.20 8.93 0.83
N ASP A 167 -15.15 9.52 1.41
CA ASP A 167 -14.27 10.46 0.72
C ASP A 167 -13.64 9.81 -0.52
N LEU A 168 -13.24 8.54 -0.40
CA LEU A 168 -12.73 7.77 -1.51
C LEU A 168 -13.82 7.51 -2.56
N GLU A 169 -15.08 7.25 -2.21
CA GLU A 169 -16.21 7.10 -3.13
C GLU A 169 -16.54 8.39 -3.89
N GLU A 170 -16.48 9.54 -3.23
CA GLU A 170 -16.80 10.85 -3.81
C GLU A 170 -15.67 11.42 -4.68
N SER A 171 -14.44 10.95 -4.48
CA SER A 171 -13.27 11.46 -5.20
C SER A 171 -13.29 11.18 -6.71
N VAL A 172 -12.73 12.09 -7.51
CA VAL A 172 -12.54 11.87 -8.95
C VAL A 172 -11.20 11.18 -9.20
N GLU A 173 -11.23 10.06 -9.94
CA GLU A 173 -10.05 9.28 -10.28
C GLU A 173 -9.68 9.37 -11.76
N LEU A 174 -8.39 9.20 -12.05
CA LEU A 174 -7.83 9.29 -13.41
C LEU A 174 -8.37 8.22 -14.36
N SER A 175 -8.78 7.07 -13.81
CA SER A 175 -9.37 5.98 -14.57
C SER A 175 -10.33 5.20 -13.70
N ARG A 176 -11.32 4.55 -14.34
CA ARG A 176 -12.21 3.60 -13.69
C ARG A 176 -11.43 2.48 -13.01
N TYR A 177 -10.37 1.97 -13.66
CA TYR A 177 -9.50 0.96 -13.08
C TYR A 177 -8.92 1.39 -11.72
N ASN A 178 -8.35 2.60 -11.63
CA ASN A 178 -7.79 3.09 -10.37
C ASN A 178 -8.85 3.20 -9.27
N LYS A 179 -10.03 3.72 -9.62
CA LYS A 179 -11.16 3.82 -8.72
C LYS A 179 -11.57 2.45 -8.18
N ASP A 180 -11.74 1.47 -9.06
CA ASP A 180 -12.15 0.11 -8.71
C ASP A 180 -11.10 -0.57 -7.82
N VAL A 181 -9.80 -0.40 -8.10
CA VAL A 181 -8.70 -0.92 -7.28
C VAL A 181 -8.72 -0.34 -5.86
N TRP A 182 -9.04 0.95 -5.71
CA TRP A 182 -9.01 1.61 -4.40
C TRP A 182 -10.26 1.28 -3.59
N LEU A 183 -11.45 1.35 -4.21
CA LEU A 183 -12.71 1.03 -3.53
C LEU A 183 -12.77 -0.43 -3.09
N SER A 184 -12.44 -1.37 -3.98
CA SER A 184 -12.39 -2.79 -3.61
C SER A 184 -11.39 -3.03 -2.46
N GLY A 185 -10.22 -2.39 -2.51
CA GLY A 185 -9.23 -2.46 -1.43
C GLY A 185 -9.72 -1.89 -0.09
N ALA A 186 -10.41 -0.76 -0.12
CA ALA A 186 -10.96 -0.12 1.08
C ALA A 186 -12.04 -1.01 1.73
N HIS A 187 -12.93 -1.59 0.93
CA HIS A 187 -13.92 -2.54 1.41
C HIS A 187 -13.28 -3.81 2.00
N LEU A 188 -12.31 -4.42 1.32
CA LEU A 188 -11.59 -5.58 1.85
C LEU A 188 -10.89 -5.27 3.19
N ARG A 189 -10.33 -4.07 3.33
CA ARG A 189 -9.71 -3.59 4.58
C ARG A 189 -10.74 -3.47 5.69
N LEU A 190 -11.90 -2.85 5.43
CA LEU A 190 -12.98 -2.73 6.42
C LEU A 190 -13.58 -4.09 6.78
N ALA A 191 -13.71 -5.01 5.82
CA ALA A 191 -14.12 -6.38 6.08
C ALA A 191 -13.17 -7.06 7.08
N LYS A 192 -11.86 -7.08 6.80
CA LYS A 192 -10.86 -7.63 7.73
C LYS A 192 -10.92 -6.99 9.11
N MET A 193 -10.99 -5.65 9.15
CA MET A 193 -11.06 -4.86 10.38
C MET A 193 -12.25 -5.28 11.25
N LEU A 194 -13.41 -5.48 10.65
CA LEU A 194 -14.68 -5.73 11.35
C LEU A 194 -14.99 -7.21 11.58
N LYS A 195 -14.20 -8.12 11.00
CA LYS A 195 -14.49 -9.56 10.98
C LYS A 195 -14.96 -10.12 12.33
N SER A 196 -14.24 -9.81 13.41
CA SER A 196 -14.54 -10.33 14.75
C SER A 196 -15.55 -9.49 15.52
N ASP A 197 -15.54 -8.17 15.32
CA ASP A 197 -16.32 -7.23 16.15
C ASP A 197 -17.72 -6.96 15.58
N ASN A 198 -17.87 -7.03 14.24
CA ASN A 198 -19.14 -6.86 13.54
C ASN A 198 -19.15 -7.72 12.24
N PRO A 199 -19.37 -9.05 12.36
CA PRO A 199 -19.34 -9.97 11.23
C PRO A 199 -20.36 -9.64 10.13
N GLU A 200 -21.53 -9.09 10.49
CA GLU A 200 -22.58 -8.72 9.54
C GLU A 200 -22.10 -7.58 8.63
N LYS A 201 -21.58 -6.50 9.23
CA LYS A 201 -21.03 -5.36 8.48
C LYS A 201 -19.78 -5.75 7.70
N ALA A 202 -18.96 -6.64 8.24
CA ALA A 202 -17.81 -7.19 7.54
C ALA A 202 -18.23 -7.94 6.26
N LYS A 203 -19.28 -8.78 6.33
CA LYS A 203 -19.86 -9.47 5.16
C LYS A 203 -20.42 -8.48 4.13
N LEU A 204 -21.08 -7.39 4.55
CA LEU A 204 -21.55 -6.35 3.63
C LEU A 204 -20.39 -5.72 2.84
N HIS A 205 -19.29 -5.38 3.50
CA HIS A 205 -18.10 -4.87 2.80
C HIS A 205 -17.47 -5.91 1.87
N LEU A 206 -17.43 -7.19 2.24
CA LEU A 206 -16.99 -8.25 1.31
C LEU A 206 -17.86 -8.32 0.06
N MET A 207 -19.19 -8.21 0.21
CA MET A 207 -20.11 -8.21 -0.92
C MET A 207 -19.87 -7.01 -1.86
N GLU A 208 -19.66 -5.81 -1.33
CA GLU A 208 -19.35 -4.64 -2.16
C GLU A 208 -17.97 -4.77 -2.84
N ALA A 209 -16.95 -5.24 -2.13
CA ALA A 209 -15.64 -5.53 -2.74
C ALA A 209 -15.78 -6.54 -3.89
N LYS A 210 -16.52 -7.63 -3.66
CA LYS A 210 -16.78 -8.67 -4.65
C LYS A 210 -17.49 -8.13 -5.88
N LYS A 211 -18.53 -7.33 -5.70
CA LYS A 211 -19.27 -6.68 -6.79
C LYS A 211 -18.36 -5.83 -7.68
N ILE A 212 -17.46 -5.04 -7.08
CA ILE A 212 -16.51 -4.21 -7.83
C ILE A 212 -15.54 -5.12 -8.61
N ILE A 213 -14.93 -6.09 -7.93
CA ILE A 213 -13.93 -7.01 -8.52
C ILE A 213 -14.53 -7.85 -9.65
N ASP A 214 -15.72 -8.43 -9.46
CA ASP A 214 -16.38 -9.25 -10.48
C ASP A 214 -16.82 -8.42 -11.70
N SER A 215 -17.02 -7.10 -11.53
CA SER A 215 -17.35 -6.17 -12.61
C SER A 215 -16.14 -5.67 -13.42
N ASN A 216 -14.91 -5.99 -13.00
CA ASN A 216 -13.68 -5.51 -13.62
C ASN A 216 -12.65 -6.64 -13.73
N SER A 217 -12.54 -7.24 -14.93
CA SER A 217 -11.66 -8.39 -15.19
C SER A 217 -10.16 -8.10 -15.00
N ASP A 218 -9.76 -6.83 -15.02
CA ASP A 218 -8.36 -6.42 -14.93
C ASP A 218 -7.83 -6.48 -13.48
N LEU A 219 -8.72 -6.63 -12.49
CA LEU A 219 -8.42 -6.69 -11.06
C LEU A 219 -7.89 -8.07 -10.60
N VAL A 220 -6.95 -8.64 -11.34
CA VAL A 220 -6.43 -10.00 -11.12
C VAL A 220 -5.89 -10.19 -9.69
N LEU A 221 -5.06 -9.25 -9.22
CA LEU A 221 -4.49 -9.31 -7.86
C LEU A 221 -5.56 -9.12 -6.78
N ARG A 222 -6.57 -8.25 -7.02
CA ARG A 222 -7.67 -8.06 -6.07
C ARG A 222 -8.56 -9.28 -5.98
N LYS A 223 -8.77 -10.01 -7.08
CA LYS A 223 -9.49 -11.28 -7.08
C LYS A 223 -8.81 -12.33 -6.20
N GLN A 224 -7.48 -12.43 -6.26
CA GLN A 224 -6.72 -13.31 -5.37
C GLN A 224 -6.87 -12.91 -3.91
N GLN A 225 -6.78 -11.61 -3.61
CA GLN A 225 -6.98 -11.08 -2.25
C GLN A 225 -8.40 -11.34 -1.74
N LEU A 226 -9.43 -11.17 -2.57
CA LEU A 226 -10.80 -11.47 -2.19
C LEU A 226 -10.94 -12.94 -1.79
N LEU A 227 -10.44 -13.87 -2.60
CA LEU A 227 -10.52 -15.31 -2.31
C LEU A 227 -9.80 -15.68 -1.00
N GLU A 228 -8.64 -15.09 -0.75
CA GLU A 228 -7.91 -15.26 0.51
C GLU A 228 -8.78 -14.81 1.69
N ILE A 229 -9.37 -13.62 1.60
CA ILE A 229 -10.19 -13.06 2.67
C ILE A 229 -11.48 -13.86 2.86
N GLU A 230 -12.16 -14.23 1.78
CA GLU A 230 -13.35 -15.08 1.84
C GLU A 230 -13.05 -16.40 2.56
N SER A 231 -11.86 -16.99 2.35
CA SER A 231 -11.46 -18.21 3.07
C SER A 231 -11.27 -18.02 4.58
N GLU A 232 -11.03 -16.79 5.03
CA GLU A 232 -10.93 -16.46 6.45
C GLU A 232 -12.32 -16.30 7.09
N PHE A 233 -13.35 -16.00 6.32
CA PHE A 233 -14.72 -15.86 6.82
C PHE A 233 -15.37 -17.22 6.74
N ASP A 234 -15.76 -17.80 7.88
CA ASP A 234 -16.53 -19.05 7.92
C ASP A 234 -17.86 -18.85 7.17
N LEU A 235 -17.84 -19.05 5.86
CA LEU A 235 -19.02 -19.18 5.03
C LEU A 235 -19.51 -20.62 5.21
N VAL A 236 -20.09 -20.86 6.39
CA VAL A 236 -20.97 -22.02 6.63
C VAL A 236 -22.21 -21.88 5.78
#